data_AF-A5D5D0-F1
#
_entry.id   AF-A5D5D0-F1
#
_cell.length_a   1.000
_cell.length_b   1.000
_cell.length_c   1.000
_cell.angle_alpha   90.00
_cell.angle_beta   90.00
_cell.angle_gamma   90.00
#
_symmetry.space_group_name_H-M   'P 1'
#
loop_
_entity.id
_entity.type
_entity.pdbx_description
1 polymer ?
#
loop_
_entity_poly.entity_id
_entity_poly.type
_entity_poly.pdbx_seq_one_letter_code
_entity_poly.pdbx_strand_id
1 'polypeptide(L)'
;MAVFSYDHERDEPDSFELGFSFLDVLRFRFFKLELKKLSWRNYIHSDNPIAAALLSKMGFGAGERVRVKVEFMRMLVRLKLDPARMELIAGFFETYLILNHQEEEEFYRELDRIDQKEALAIMQVTTSWHEKGKIEGKIEGFGRPGGLVPLGFLRCMRQRVRRFGLKGRS
;
A
#
# COMPACT_ATOMS: atom_id res chain seq x y z
N MET A 1 -15.50 4.42 12.37
CA MET A 1 -15.17 3.38 11.36
C MET A 1 -13.96 2.62 11.88
N ALA A 2 -14.09 1.34 12.18
CA ALA A 2 -12.97 0.52 12.66
C ALA A 2 -12.48 -0.35 11.50
N VAL A 3 -11.17 -0.36 11.24
CA VAL A 3 -10.55 -1.19 10.21
C VAL A 3 -9.77 -2.28 10.92
N PHE A 4 -10.20 -3.52 10.75
CA PHE A 4 -9.52 -4.69 11.28
C PHE A 4 -8.71 -5.34 10.15
N SER A 5 -7.44 -5.63 10.40
CA SER A 5 -6.54 -6.30 9.44
C SER A 5 -6.14 -7.65 10.01
N TYR A 6 -6.71 -8.72 9.46
CA TYR A 6 -6.34 -10.10 9.79
C TYR A 6 -5.55 -10.73 8.64
N ASP A 7 -4.55 -11.53 8.96
CA ASP A 7 -3.70 -12.21 7.96
C ASP A 7 -4.28 -13.55 7.47
N HIS A 8 -5.47 -13.95 7.95
CA HIS A 8 -6.15 -15.21 7.57
C HIS A 8 -7.60 -14.98 7.12
N GLU A 9 -8.08 -15.80 6.18
CA GLU A 9 -9.49 -15.82 5.77
C GLU A 9 -10.36 -16.40 6.90
N ARG A 10 -11.32 -15.61 7.39
CA ARG A 10 -12.32 -16.04 8.37
C ARG A 10 -13.69 -15.48 8.01
N ASP A 11 -14.69 -16.36 7.94
CA ASP A 11 -16.10 -15.96 7.92
C ASP A 11 -16.55 -15.50 9.31
N GLU A 12 -16.18 -14.28 9.68
CA GLU A 12 -16.80 -13.57 10.81
C GLU A 12 -18.21 -13.08 10.44
N PRO A 13 -19.18 -13.16 11.38
CA PRO A 13 -20.52 -12.60 11.20
C PRO A 13 -20.46 -11.06 11.07
N ASP A 14 -21.41 -10.48 10.33
CA ASP A 14 -21.57 -9.04 10.12
C ASP A 14 -22.37 -8.36 11.25
N SER A 15 -22.60 -9.09 12.34
CA SER A 15 -23.41 -8.66 13.48
C SER A 15 -22.72 -8.97 14.81
N PHE A 16 -22.74 -7.99 15.71
CA PHE A 16 -22.44 -8.17 17.13
C PHE A 16 -23.74 -8.04 17.94
N GLU A 17 -24.06 -9.07 18.71
CA GLU A 17 -25.27 -9.15 19.52
C GLU A 17 -24.90 -9.27 21.00
N LEU A 18 -25.49 -8.40 21.82
CA LEU A 18 -25.44 -8.47 23.27
C LEU A 18 -26.88 -8.48 23.80
N GLY A 19 -27.28 -9.60 24.38
CA GLY A 19 -28.63 -9.81 24.89
C GLY A 19 -28.66 -10.80 26.06
N PHE A 20 -29.73 -10.70 26.85
CA PHE A 20 -30.13 -11.70 27.83
C PHE A 20 -31.35 -12.45 27.28
N SER A 21 -31.68 -13.63 27.82
CA SER A 21 -32.79 -14.47 27.35
C SER A 21 -34.18 -13.79 27.38
N PHE A 22 -34.30 -12.61 28.00
CA PHE A 22 -35.54 -11.82 28.11
C PHE A 22 -35.45 -10.43 27.48
N LEU A 23 -34.27 -9.98 27.01
CA LEU A 23 -34.09 -8.64 26.46
C LEU A 23 -32.86 -8.56 25.54
N ASP A 24 -33.08 -8.15 24.30
CA ASP A 24 -32.01 -7.75 23.39
C ASP A 24 -31.57 -6.31 23.70
N VAL A 25 -30.33 -6.16 24.16
CA VAL A 25 -29.81 -4.86 24.61
C VAL A 25 -29.15 -4.11 23.45
N LEU A 26 -28.41 -4.82 22.60
CA LEU A 26 -27.70 -4.20 21.48
C LEU A 26 -27.53 -5.19 20.33
N ARG A 27 -27.97 -4.78 19.14
CA ARG A 27 -27.68 -5.47 17.88
C ARG A 27 -27.01 -4.49 16.93
N PHE A 28 -25.71 -4.66 16.72
CA PHE A 28 -24.93 -3.81 15.82
C PHE A 28 -24.63 -4.56 14.53
N ARG A 29 -25.08 -4.01 13.39
CA ARG A 29 -24.69 -4.52 12.06
C ARG A 29 -23.61 -3.63 11.48
N PHE A 30 -22.63 -4.24 10.84
CA PHE A 30 -21.53 -3.52 10.22
C PHE A 30 -21.24 -4.06 8.82
N PHE A 31 -20.78 -3.17 7.94
CA PHE A 31 -20.29 -3.59 6.64
C PHE A 31 -18.93 -4.26 6.79
N LYS A 32 -18.87 -5.55 6.46
CA LYS A 32 -17.63 -6.33 6.43
C LYS A 32 -17.00 -6.23 5.04
N LEU A 33 -15.69 -5.96 5.00
CA LEU A 33 -14.93 -5.93 3.76
C LEU A 33 -13.73 -6.88 3.89
N GLU A 34 -13.85 -8.05 3.25
CA GLU A 34 -12.85 -9.12 3.31
C GLU A 34 -11.83 -8.97 2.18
N LEU A 35 -10.85 -8.08 2.37
CA LEU A 35 -9.86 -7.77 1.32
C LEU A 35 -9.16 -9.02 0.77
N LYS A 36 -8.85 -10.01 1.61
CA LYS A 36 -8.19 -11.26 1.16
C LYS A 36 -9.02 -12.08 0.17
N LYS A 37 -10.35 -12.04 0.27
CA LYS A 37 -11.24 -12.72 -0.68
C LYS A 37 -11.41 -11.95 -2.00
N LEU A 38 -11.00 -10.69 -2.04
CA LEU A 38 -11.05 -9.87 -3.25
C LEU A 38 -9.76 -10.10 -4.06
N SER A 39 -9.89 -10.66 -5.27
CA SER A 39 -8.74 -10.81 -6.16
C SER A 39 -8.24 -9.46 -6.65
N TRP A 40 -6.95 -9.19 -6.46
CA TRP A 40 -6.30 -7.95 -6.90
C TRP A 40 -6.51 -7.65 -8.40
N ARG A 41 -6.61 -8.70 -9.23
CA ARG A 41 -6.80 -8.62 -10.68
C ARG A 41 -8.10 -7.91 -11.07
N ASN A 42 -9.12 -8.00 -10.23
CA ASN A 42 -10.41 -7.36 -10.48
C ASN A 42 -10.35 -5.84 -10.25
N TYR A 43 -9.34 -5.35 -9.51
CA TYR A 43 -9.27 -3.96 -9.05
C TYR A 43 -8.10 -3.18 -9.65
N ILE A 44 -7.09 -3.86 -10.17
CA ILE A 44 -5.88 -3.24 -10.72
C ILE A 44 -6.16 -2.30 -11.89
N HIS A 45 -7.20 -2.60 -12.67
CA HIS A 45 -7.62 -1.77 -13.80
C HIS A 45 -8.69 -0.72 -13.44
N SER A 46 -9.08 -0.60 -12.17
CA SER A 46 -10.02 0.43 -11.73
C SER A 46 -9.36 1.81 -11.61
N ASP A 47 -10.16 2.86 -11.74
CA ASP A 47 -9.72 4.24 -11.49
C ASP A 47 -10.00 4.68 -10.04
N ASN A 48 -10.01 3.72 -9.09
CA ASN A 48 -10.30 3.97 -7.70
C ASN A 48 -9.01 4.05 -6.85
N PRO A 49 -8.63 5.25 -6.33
CA PRO A 49 -7.43 5.42 -5.52
C PRO A 49 -7.48 4.68 -4.18
N ILE A 50 -8.67 4.40 -3.63
CA ILE A 50 -8.82 3.61 -2.41
C ILE A 50 -8.53 2.13 -2.70
N ALA A 51 -9.02 1.62 -3.84
CA ALA A 51 -8.67 0.28 -4.30
C ALA A 51 -7.16 0.16 -4.50
N ALA A 52 -6.52 1.19 -5.07
CA ALA A 52 -5.07 1.24 -5.24
C ALA A 52 -4.31 1.07 -3.92
N ALA A 53 -4.71 1.78 -2.86
CA ALA A 53 -4.10 1.63 -1.54
C ALA A 53 -4.29 0.21 -0.98
N LEU A 54 -5.50 -0.34 -1.11
CA LEU A 54 -5.85 -1.63 -0.50
C LEU A 54 -5.38 -2.86 -1.31
N LEU A 55 -4.88 -2.68 -2.54
CA LEU A 55 -4.36 -3.77 -3.39
C LEU A 55 -3.32 -4.63 -2.68
N SER A 56 -2.46 -4.04 -1.85
CA SER A 56 -1.43 -4.78 -1.09
C SER A 56 -2.00 -5.73 -0.03
N LYS A 57 -3.26 -5.53 0.38
CA LYS A 57 -3.99 -6.40 1.32
C LYS A 57 -5.00 -7.32 0.63
N MET A 58 -5.22 -7.15 -0.68
CA MET A 58 -6.08 -8.01 -1.47
C MET A 58 -5.49 -9.43 -1.64
N GLY A 59 -6.28 -10.36 -2.16
CA GLY A 59 -5.86 -11.72 -2.44
C GLY A 59 -4.97 -11.79 -3.68
N PHE A 60 -3.71 -12.19 -3.50
CA PHE A 60 -2.74 -12.57 -4.54
C PHE A 60 -1.83 -13.69 -4.03
N GLY A 61 -1.35 -14.54 -4.93
CA GLY A 61 -0.41 -15.62 -4.58
C GLY A 61 0.99 -15.10 -4.26
N ALA A 62 1.78 -15.90 -3.54
CA ALA A 62 3.17 -15.53 -3.20
C ALA A 62 4.05 -15.30 -4.45
N GLY A 63 3.83 -16.07 -5.54
CA GLY A 63 4.54 -15.88 -6.80
C GLY A 63 4.06 -14.69 -7.65
N GLU A 64 3.00 -13.99 -7.24
CA GLU A 64 2.46 -12.85 -7.99
C GLU A 64 2.93 -11.50 -7.45
N ARG A 65 3.68 -11.48 -6.35
CA ARG A 65 4.05 -10.27 -5.61
C ARG A 65 4.73 -9.23 -6.48
N VAL A 66 5.70 -9.65 -7.28
CA VAL A 66 6.44 -8.78 -8.20
C VAL A 66 5.48 -8.16 -9.23
N ARG A 67 4.67 -9.01 -9.87
CA ARG A 67 3.68 -8.60 -10.87
C ARG A 67 2.65 -7.62 -10.30
N VAL A 68 2.17 -7.87 -9.07
CA VAL A 68 1.24 -6.96 -8.36
C VAL A 68 1.89 -5.59 -8.17
N LYS A 69 3.17 -5.53 -7.80
CA LYS A 69 3.90 -4.27 -7.64
C LYS A 69 4.08 -3.53 -8.97
N VAL A 70 4.42 -4.23 -10.05
CA VAL A 70 4.54 -3.62 -11.39
C VAL A 70 3.22 -3.01 -11.83
N GLU A 71 2.14 -3.79 -11.78
CA GLU A 71 0.82 -3.29 -12.18
C GLU A 71 0.31 -2.17 -11.27
N PHE A 72 0.66 -2.19 -9.98
CA PHE A 72 0.34 -1.10 -9.07
C PHE A 72 1.03 0.21 -9.50
N MET A 73 2.30 0.16 -9.90
CA MET A 73 2.99 1.34 -10.43
C MET A 73 2.32 1.87 -11.71
N ARG A 74 1.91 0.97 -12.60
CA ARG A 74 1.11 1.34 -13.80
C ARG A 74 -0.19 2.03 -13.43
N MET A 75 -0.90 1.48 -12.45
CA MET A 75 -2.15 2.04 -11.93
C MET A 75 -1.93 3.45 -11.38
N LEU A 76 -0.86 3.68 -10.59
CA LEU A 76 -0.53 5.00 -10.06
C LEU A 76 -0.29 6.04 -11.14
N VAL A 77 0.47 5.69 -12.19
CA VAL A 77 0.71 6.57 -13.34
C VAL A 77 -0.60 6.90 -14.06
N ARG A 78 -1.47 5.91 -14.26
CA ARG A 78 -2.78 6.10 -14.93
C ARG A 78 -3.73 7.00 -14.13
N LEU A 79 -3.77 6.85 -12.80
CA LEU A 79 -4.68 7.59 -11.93
C LEU A 79 -4.40 9.10 -11.88
N LYS A 80 -3.20 9.55 -12.28
CA LYS A 80 -2.79 10.98 -12.37
C LYS A 80 -3.19 11.78 -11.13
N LEU A 81 -2.94 11.21 -9.96
CA LEU A 81 -3.29 11.83 -8.67
C LEU A 81 -2.36 13.01 -8.38
N ASP A 82 -2.81 13.91 -7.50
CA ASP A 82 -1.92 14.92 -6.94
C ASP A 82 -0.77 14.26 -6.16
N PRO A 83 0.38 14.94 -6.04
CA PRO A 83 1.57 14.35 -5.43
C PRO A 83 1.35 13.83 -4.00
N ALA A 84 0.49 14.48 -3.21
CA ALA A 84 0.27 14.10 -1.82
C ALA A 84 -0.57 12.82 -1.70
N ARG A 85 -1.62 12.68 -2.52
CA ARG A 85 -2.42 11.45 -2.59
C ARG A 85 -1.62 10.29 -3.16
N MET A 86 -0.84 10.54 -4.21
CA MET A 86 0.02 9.52 -4.80
C MET A 86 1.04 8.99 -3.78
N GLU A 87 1.68 9.88 -3.03
CA GLU A 87 2.59 9.53 -1.95
C GLU A 87 1.87 8.70 -0.87
N LEU A 88 0.72 9.14 -0.38
CA LEU A 88 -0.02 8.40 0.65
C LEU A 88 -0.35 6.96 0.22
N ILE A 89 -0.84 6.78 -1.02
CA ILE A 89 -1.23 5.47 -1.55
C ILE A 89 -0.01 4.57 -1.75
N ALA A 90 1.08 5.09 -2.32
CA ALA A 90 2.31 4.36 -2.50
C ALA A 90 2.90 3.88 -1.16
N GLY A 91 2.96 4.77 -0.16
CA GLY A 91 3.49 4.43 1.15
C GLY A 91 2.64 3.38 1.88
N PHE A 92 1.32 3.47 1.74
CA PHE A 92 0.42 2.45 2.27
C PHE A 92 0.66 1.09 1.59
N PHE A 93 0.74 1.07 0.26
CA PHE A 93 0.98 -0.15 -0.51
C PHE A 93 2.29 -0.85 -0.09
N GLU A 94 3.39 -0.09 -0.03
CA GLU A 94 4.72 -0.61 0.34
C GLU A 94 4.84 -1.07 1.78
N THR A 95 4.04 -0.51 2.69
CA THR A 95 4.01 -0.94 4.09
C THR A 95 3.55 -2.40 4.21
N TYR A 96 2.74 -2.89 3.26
CA TYR A 96 2.18 -4.24 3.30
C TYR A 96 2.76 -5.18 2.24
N LEU A 97 3.27 -4.66 1.12
CA LEU A 97 3.98 -5.44 0.10
C LEU A 97 5.47 -5.09 0.05
N ILE A 98 6.25 -5.70 0.95
CA ILE A 98 7.71 -5.60 0.97
C ILE A 98 8.30 -6.73 0.13
N LEU A 99 8.97 -6.39 -0.97
CA LEU A 99 9.68 -7.37 -1.79
C LEU A 99 11.02 -7.74 -1.14
N ASN A 100 11.43 -9.00 -1.27
CA ASN A 100 12.77 -9.43 -0.94
C ASN A 100 13.76 -9.05 -2.07
N HIS A 101 15.06 -9.27 -1.84
CA HIS A 101 16.09 -8.86 -2.80
C HIS A 101 15.92 -9.49 -4.21
N GLN A 102 15.58 -10.78 -4.30
CA GLN A 102 15.37 -11.46 -5.58
C GLN A 102 14.11 -10.92 -6.28
N GLU A 103 13.04 -10.69 -5.52
CA GLU A 103 11.81 -10.09 -6.03
C GLU A 103 12.03 -8.64 -6.50
N GLU A 104 12.90 -7.87 -5.84
CA GLU A 104 13.28 -6.52 -6.26
C GLU A 104 14.06 -6.54 -7.57
N GLU A 105 15.03 -7.44 -7.73
CA GLU A 105 15.76 -7.62 -9.00
C GLU A 105 14.82 -8.03 -10.13
N GLU A 106 13.86 -8.92 -9.85
CA GLU A 106 12.80 -9.28 -10.81
C GLU A 106 11.91 -8.09 -11.16
N PHE A 107 11.51 -7.27 -10.17
CA PHE A 107 10.74 -6.06 -10.39
C PHE A 107 11.45 -5.09 -11.35
N TYR A 108 12.74 -4.81 -11.15
CA TYR A 108 13.49 -3.94 -12.06
C TYR A 108 13.63 -4.56 -13.47
N ARG A 109 13.87 -5.86 -13.57
CA ARG A 109 13.90 -6.57 -14.87
C ARG A 109 12.56 -6.52 -15.58
N GLU A 110 11.44 -6.57 -14.85
CA GLU A 110 10.12 -6.40 -15.44
C GLU A 110 9.93 -4.98 -15.95
N LEU A 111 10.33 -3.95 -15.19
CA LEU A 111 10.27 -2.55 -15.63
C LEU A 111 11.08 -2.30 -16.92
N ASP A 112 12.25 -2.92 -17.06
CA ASP A 112 13.09 -2.80 -18.27
C ASP A 112 12.43 -3.39 -19.53
N ARG A 113 11.46 -4.29 -19.37
CA ARG A 113 10.73 -4.93 -20.47
C ARG A 113 9.49 -4.15 -20.91
N ILE A 114 9.11 -3.12 -20.15
CA ILE A 114 7.94 -2.29 -20.45
C ILE A 114 8.30 -1.26 -21.53
N ASP A 115 7.28 -0.75 -22.24
CA ASP A 115 7.45 0.36 -23.19
C ASP A 115 8.21 1.52 -22.54
N GLN A 116 9.16 2.09 -23.28
CA GLN A 116 10.07 3.10 -22.78
C GLN A 116 9.33 4.32 -22.21
N LYS A 117 8.18 4.72 -22.78
CA LYS A 117 7.39 5.85 -22.27
C LYS A 117 6.76 5.53 -20.91
N GLU A 118 6.26 4.32 -20.76
CA GLU A 118 5.63 3.85 -19.53
C GLU A 118 6.68 3.63 -18.43
N ALA A 119 7.83 3.03 -18.77
CA ALA A 119 8.97 2.91 -17.86
C ALA A 119 9.46 4.29 -17.38
N LEU A 120 9.59 5.27 -18.27
CA LEU A 120 9.97 6.64 -17.90
C LEU A 120 8.97 7.29 -16.94
N ALA A 121 7.66 7.09 -17.14
CA ALA A 121 6.65 7.64 -16.25
C ALA A 121 6.73 7.01 -14.84
N ILE A 122 6.92 5.69 -14.75
CA ILE A 122 7.11 4.98 -13.47
C ILE A 122 8.42 5.42 -12.78
N MET A 123 9.49 5.59 -13.56
CA MET A 123 10.78 6.07 -13.05
C MET A 123 10.65 7.50 -12.51
N GLN A 124 9.97 8.42 -13.21
CA GLN A 124 9.76 9.79 -12.72
C GLN A 124 9.07 9.82 -11.36
N VAL A 125 8.05 8.98 -11.17
CA VAL A 125 7.36 8.84 -9.87
C VAL A 125 8.33 8.34 -8.80
N THR A 126 9.12 7.31 -9.10
CA THR A 126 10.05 6.68 -8.15
C THR A 126 11.27 7.56 -7.83
N THR A 127 11.80 8.30 -8.82
CA THR A 127 12.92 9.23 -8.69
C THR A 127 12.53 10.47 -7.88
N SER A 128 11.33 11.04 -8.13
CA SER A 128 10.80 12.15 -7.33
C SER A 128 10.78 11.80 -5.83
N TRP A 129 10.44 10.55 -5.50
CA TRP A 129 10.46 10.07 -4.13
C TRP A 129 11.88 9.79 -3.59
N HIS A 130 12.79 9.28 -4.43
CA HIS A 130 14.20 9.08 -4.06
C HIS A 130 14.89 10.39 -3.69
N GLU A 131 14.69 11.46 -4.46
CA GLU A 131 15.24 12.78 -4.17
C GLU A 131 14.68 13.34 -2.87
N LYS A 132 13.36 13.21 -2.66
CA LYS A 132 12.70 13.63 -1.41
C LYS A 132 13.23 12.86 -0.20
N GLY A 133 13.38 11.54 -0.30
CA GLY A 133 13.95 10.69 0.74
C GLY A 133 15.43 10.99 1.02
N LYS A 134 16.21 11.41 0.01
CA LYS A 134 17.61 11.84 0.17
C LYS A 134 17.72 13.19 0.89
N ILE A 135 16.82 14.13 0.59
CA ILE A 135 16.77 15.43 1.26
C ILE A 135 16.36 15.25 2.72
N GLU A 136 15.28 14.51 2.99
CA GLU A 136 14.83 14.23 4.36
C GLU A 136 15.85 13.39 5.14
N GLY A 137 16.50 12.41 4.48
CA GLY A 137 17.59 11.62 5.07
C GLY A 137 18.85 12.43 5.37
N LYS A 138 19.14 13.50 4.62
CA LYS A 138 20.20 14.47 4.96
C LYS A 138 19.83 15.35 6.14
N ILE A 139 18.56 15.74 6.25
CA ILE A 139 18.04 16.54 7.37
C ILE A 139 18.02 15.70 8.66
N GLU A 140 17.73 14.40 8.56
CA GLU A 140 17.72 13.47 9.71
C GLU A 140 19.07 12.78 10.00
N GLY A 141 20.03 12.86 9.07
CA GLY A 141 21.20 11.98 9.03
C GLY A 141 22.54 12.67 9.26
N PHE A 142 22.81 13.10 10.49
CA PHE A 142 24.18 13.29 11.00
C PHE A 142 24.77 11.97 11.54
N GLY A 143 24.49 10.83 10.90
CA GLY A 143 24.92 9.53 11.42
C GLY A 143 24.52 8.31 10.59
N ARG A 144 25.25 8.05 9.50
CA ARG A 144 25.73 6.74 9.00
C ARG A 144 25.85 6.76 7.46
N PRO A 145 27.06 6.57 6.90
CA PRO A 145 27.24 6.40 5.46
C PRO A 145 27.01 4.93 5.08
N GLY A 146 26.35 4.70 3.94
CA GLY A 146 26.23 3.38 3.31
C GLY A 146 24.90 2.68 3.57
N GLY A 147 23.90 3.00 2.75
CA GLY A 147 22.68 2.22 2.64
C GLY A 147 22.08 2.46 1.26
N LEU A 148 21.93 1.38 0.49
CA LEU A 148 21.31 1.38 -0.83
C LEU A 148 20.01 2.21 -0.82
N VAL A 149 19.84 3.02 -1.86
CA VAL A 149 18.85 4.08 -2.02
C VAL A 149 17.36 3.67 -1.84
N PRO A 150 16.93 2.38 -1.89
CA PRO A 150 15.57 1.97 -1.53
C PRO A 150 15.20 2.15 -0.05
N LEU A 151 16.17 2.12 0.87
CA LEU A 151 15.91 2.14 2.32
C LEU A 151 15.55 3.53 2.88
N GLY A 152 16.09 4.60 2.27
CA GLY A 152 15.74 5.98 2.65
C GLY A 152 14.30 6.34 2.29
N PHE A 153 13.82 5.79 1.18
CA PHE A 153 12.47 5.94 0.65
C PHE A 153 11.41 5.28 1.55
N LEU A 154 11.59 4.00 1.91
CA LEU A 154 10.72 3.30 2.87
C LEU A 154 10.64 4.00 4.24
N ARG A 155 11.72 4.65 4.68
CA ARG A 155 11.79 5.35 5.97
C ARG A 155 11.00 6.66 5.98
N CYS A 156 11.11 7.47 4.92
CA CYS A 156 10.33 8.71 4.73
C CYS A 156 8.83 8.44 4.79
N MET A 157 8.38 7.43 4.03
CA MET A 157 6.97 7.05 3.95
C MET A 157 6.45 6.50 5.28
N ARG A 158 7.25 5.66 5.97
CA ARG A 158 6.88 5.05 7.26
C ARG A 158 6.73 6.09 8.38
N GLN A 159 7.53 7.15 8.40
CA GLN A 159 7.38 8.24 9.38
C GLN A 159 6.14 9.09 9.12
N ARG A 160 5.82 9.34 7.85
CA ARG A 160 4.67 10.17 7.45
C ARG A 160 3.34 9.43 7.66
N VAL A 161 3.25 8.14 7.35
CA VAL A 161 2.07 7.29 7.68
C VAL A 161 1.84 7.23 9.21
N ARG A 162 2.90 7.13 10.02
CA ARG A 162 2.80 7.20 11.49
C ARG A 162 2.30 8.57 11.98
N ARG A 163 2.71 9.68 11.36
CA ARG A 163 2.20 11.03 11.68
C ARG A 163 0.73 11.20 11.29
N PHE A 164 0.30 10.65 10.16
CA PHE A 164 -1.10 10.71 9.73
C PHE A 164 -2.03 9.88 10.63
N GLY A 165 -1.60 8.71 11.10
CA GLY A 165 -2.36 7.88 12.06
C GLY A 165 -2.55 8.48 13.45
N LEU A 166 -1.76 9.51 13.82
CA LEU A 166 -1.87 10.22 15.11
C LEU A 166 -2.72 11.48 15.04
N LYS A 167 -3.02 12.00 13.84
CA LYS A 167 -3.76 13.27 13.67
C LYS A 167 -5.29 13.10 13.52
N GLY A 168 -5.79 11.87 13.58
CA GLY A 168 -7.22 11.52 13.58
C GLY A 168 -7.82 11.23 14.97
N ARG A 169 -7.10 11.55 16.04
CA ARG A 169 -7.59 11.50 17.43
C ARG A 169 -7.44 12.88 18.06
N SER A 170 -8.35 13.79 17.74
CA SER A 170 -8.71 14.92 18.59
C SER A 170 -10.08 15.45 18.22
#